data_AF-A0A812TUK4-F1
#
_entry.id   AF-A0A812TUK4-F1
#
_cell.length_a   1.000
_cell.length_b   1.000
_cell.length_c   1.000
_cell.angle_alpha   90.00
_cell.angle_beta   90.00
_cell.angle_gamma   90.00
#
_symmetry.space_group_name_H-M   'P 1'
#
loop_
_entity.id
_entity.type
_entity.pdbx_description
1 polymer ?
#
loop_
_entity_poly.entity_id
_entity_poly.type
_entity_poly.pdbx_seq_one_letter_code
_entity_poly.pdbx_strand_id
1 'polypeptide(L)'
;MLRVWKLTGEELVSVSPEELSLLSTARTLKSHLSRLHGFPETLQQLLYDGCLLKDAERLPAPADLQLVLQPSLHKDAQSDELLYAIHHGYTEAVRLLLAADAFNQLTTLQRCEAFVQAADHDVDANRVEIMRLLHRYAHTGDVNPPAYLDGLNGKVPLVRAAQRGQH
;
A
#
# COMPACT_ATOMS: atom_id res chain seq x y z
N MET A 1 -5.08 -6.72 27.31
CA MET A 1 -4.06 -6.69 26.24
C MET A 1 -4.73 -7.16 24.97
N LEU A 2 -4.49 -6.46 23.85
CA LEU A 2 -5.03 -6.82 22.55
C LEU A 2 -3.88 -7.27 21.66
N ARG A 3 -4.01 -8.41 21.00
CA ARG A 3 -2.98 -8.89 20.06
C ARG A 3 -3.53 -8.90 18.66
N VAL A 4 -2.73 -8.48 17.70
CA VAL A 4 -3.07 -8.53 16.28
C VAL A 4 -2.19 -9.57 15.62
N TRP A 5 -2.82 -10.51 14.93
CA TRP A 5 -2.19 -11.65 14.28
C TRP A 5 -2.41 -11.58 12.77
N LYS A 6 -1.44 -12.02 11.96
CA LYS A 6 -1.69 -12.33 10.55
C LYS A 6 -2.44 -13.66 10.43
N LEU A 7 -3.10 -13.86 9.29
CA LEU A 7 -3.64 -15.18 8.90
C LEU A 7 -2.59 -16.29 8.86
N THR A 8 -1.31 -15.93 8.71
CA THR A 8 -0.19 -16.87 8.77
C THR A 8 0.12 -17.39 10.18
N GLY A 9 -0.52 -16.82 11.22
CA GLY A 9 -0.24 -17.13 12.62
C GLY A 9 0.92 -16.30 13.22
N GLU A 10 1.46 -15.34 12.49
CA GLU A 10 2.49 -14.41 12.99
C GLU A 10 1.86 -13.29 13.81
N GLU A 11 2.36 -13.05 15.03
CA GLU A 11 1.97 -11.91 15.86
C GLU A 11 2.57 -10.61 15.28
N LEU A 12 1.72 -9.66 14.89
CA LEU A 12 2.13 -8.37 14.31
C LEU A 12 2.42 -7.31 15.37
N VAL A 13 1.56 -7.23 16.37
CA VAL A 13 1.67 -6.27 17.46
C VAL A 13 0.83 -6.74 18.65
N SER A 14 1.37 -6.50 19.85
CA SER A 14 0.65 -6.62 21.10
C SER A 14 0.46 -5.23 21.69
N VAL A 15 -0.79 -4.78 21.78
CA VAL A 15 -1.19 -3.46 22.27
C VAL A 15 -1.52 -3.55 23.76
N SER A 16 -0.87 -2.72 24.56
CA SER A 16 -1.08 -2.66 26.01
C SER A 16 -2.43 -1.99 26.36
N PRO A 17 -2.96 -2.16 27.58
CA PRO A 17 -4.17 -1.45 28.03
C PRO A 17 -4.06 0.08 27.94
N GLU A 18 -2.86 0.62 28.18
CA GLU A 18 -2.58 2.05 28.11
C GLU A 18 -2.64 2.54 26.66
N GLU A 19 -2.05 1.78 25.73
CA GLU A 19 -2.11 2.07 24.29
C GLU A 19 -3.51 1.89 23.71
N LEU A 20 -4.29 0.91 24.20
CA LEU A 20 -5.70 0.72 23.83
C LEU A 20 -6.57 1.92 24.19
N SER A 21 -6.21 2.67 25.24
CA SER A 21 -6.91 3.92 25.58
C SER A 21 -6.70 5.01 24.53
N LEU A 22 -5.54 4.99 23.84
CA LEU A 22 -5.26 5.86 22.70
C LEU A 22 -5.87 5.31 21.41
N LEU A 23 -5.86 3.99 21.24
CA LEU A 23 -6.38 3.25 20.08
C LEU A 23 -7.80 2.74 20.34
N SER A 24 -8.74 3.65 20.61
CA SER A 24 -10.10 3.27 21.03
C SER A 24 -10.97 2.57 19.96
N THR A 25 -10.57 2.60 18.69
CA THR A 25 -11.42 2.19 17.57
C THR A 25 -10.64 1.38 16.54
N ALA A 26 -11.32 0.51 15.77
CA ALA A 26 -10.73 -0.24 14.66
C ALA A 26 -9.96 0.67 13.69
N ARG A 27 -10.49 1.86 13.36
CA ARG A 27 -9.79 2.82 12.49
C ARG A 27 -8.44 3.28 13.05
N THR A 28 -8.38 3.63 14.34
CA THR A 28 -7.12 4.13 14.92
C THR A 28 -6.07 3.02 15.01
N LEU A 29 -6.50 1.77 15.24
CA LEU A 29 -5.63 0.60 15.14
C LEU A 29 -5.12 0.40 13.71
N LYS A 30 -5.97 0.52 12.69
CA LYS A 30 -5.54 0.43 11.28
C LYS A 30 -4.50 1.48 10.92
N SER A 31 -4.72 2.74 11.32
CA SER A 31 -3.75 3.82 11.13
C SER A 31 -2.44 3.57 11.89
N HIS A 32 -2.50 2.91 13.04
CA HIS A 32 -1.31 2.54 13.79
C HIS A 32 -0.51 1.43 13.09
N LEU A 33 -1.18 0.38 12.64
CA LEU A 33 -0.58 -0.71 11.85
C LEU A 33 -0.02 -0.23 10.51
N SER A 34 -0.69 0.74 9.88
CA SER A 34 -0.22 1.36 8.64
C SER A 34 1.13 2.05 8.85
N ARG A 35 1.27 2.82 9.93
CA ARG A 35 2.53 3.50 10.26
C ARG A 35 3.63 2.53 10.70
N LEU A 36 3.29 1.47 11.42
CA LEU A 36 4.28 0.52 11.93
C LEU A 36 4.79 -0.43 10.86
N HIS A 37 3.89 -0.97 10.04
CA HIS A 37 4.18 -2.06 9.11
C HIS A 37 4.04 -1.67 7.63
N GLY A 38 3.59 -0.45 7.34
CA GLY A 38 3.42 0.04 5.97
C GLY A 38 2.20 -0.52 5.24
N PHE A 39 1.26 -1.13 5.96
CA PHE A 39 0.05 -1.68 5.36
C PHE A 39 -0.99 -0.57 5.12
N PRO A 40 -1.44 -0.32 3.88
CA PRO A 40 -2.44 0.69 3.59
C PRO A 40 -3.75 0.44 4.35
N GLU A 41 -4.38 1.48 4.88
CA GLU A 41 -5.57 1.34 5.72
C GLU A 41 -6.74 0.68 4.97
N THR A 42 -6.87 0.94 3.66
CA THR A 42 -7.94 0.35 2.85
C THR A 42 -7.73 -1.13 2.57
N LEU A 43 -6.50 -1.64 2.74
CA LEU A 43 -6.24 -3.07 2.67
C LEU A 43 -6.55 -3.75 4.01
N GLN A 44 -6.51 -3.02 5.12
CA GLN A 44 -6.59 -3.63 6.44
C GLN A 44 -8.04 -3.97 6.81
N GLN A 45 -8.32 -5.27 6.92
CA GLN A 45 -9.53 -5.80 7.51
C GLN A 45 -9.19 -6.45 8.85
N LEU A 46 -9.81 -5.96 9.92
CA LEU A 46 -9.67 -6.51 11.25
C LEU A 46 -10.83 -7.47 11.49
N LEU A 47 -10.50 -8.72 11.80
CA LEU A 47 -11.46 -9.75 12.17
C LEU A 47 -11.35 -10.01 13.68
N TYR A 48 -12.50 -10.08 14.35
CA TYR A 48 -12.63 -10.57 15.70
C TYR A 48 -13.57 -11.76 15.70
N ASP A 49 -13.10 -12.93 16.13
CA ASP A 49 -13.87 -14.17 16.15
C ASP A 49 -14.55 -14.46 14.78
N GLY A 50 -13.80 -14.25 13.69
CA GLY A 50 -14.27 -14.42 12.31
C GLY A 50 -15.22 -13.31 11.80
N CYS A 51 -15.59 -12.35 12.63
CA CYS A 51 -16.44 -11.21 12.25
C CYS A 51 -15.62 -9.97 11.88
N LEU A 52 -15.97 -9.30 10.79
CA LEU A 52 -15.30 -8.09 10.35
C LEU A 52 -15.67 -6.89 11.24
N LEU A 53 -14.67 -6.29 11.87
CA LEU A 53 -14.82 -5.08 12.67
C LEU A 53 -14.92 -3.86 11.76
N LYS A 54 -15.98 -3.08 11.95
CA LYS A 54 -16.15 -1.80 11.23
C LYS A 54 -15.26 -0.72 11.82
N ASP A 55 -14.91 0.28 11.01
CA ASP A 55 -14.00 1.36 11.40
C ASP A 55 -14.43 2.17 12.63
N ALA A 56 -15.74 2.22 12.92
CA ALA A 56 -16.31 2.90 14.08
C ALA A 56 -16.47 1.99 15.32
N GLU A 57 -16.21 0.70 15.19
CA GLU A 57 -16.35 -0.25 16.30
C GLU A 57 -15.17 -0.15 17.26
N ARG A 58 -15.49 -0.23 18.56
CA ARG A 58 -14.47 -0.26 19.60
C ARG A 58 -13.72 -1.57 19.56
N LEU A 59 -12.43 -1.51 19.86
CA LEU A 59 -11.60 -2.71 19.93
C LEU A 59 -12.08 -3.59 21.10
N PRO A 60 -12.41 -4.87 20.86
CA PRO A 60 -12.71 -5.79 21.94
C PRO A 60 -11.43 -6.02 22.73
N ALA A 61 -11.41 -5.74 24.03
CA ALA A 61 -10.20 -5.91 24.86
C ALA A 61 -10.56 -6.55 26.21
N PRO A 62 -9.80 -7.57 26.68
CA PRO A 62 -8.72 -8.28 25.99
C PRO A 62 -9.24 -9.20 24.86
N ALA A 63 -8.57 -9.20 23.70
CA ALA A 63 -8.92 -10.07 22.57
C ALA A 63 -7.72 -10.28 21.62
N ASP A 64 -7.83 -11.34 20.83
CA ASP A 64 -6.98 -11.58 19.66
C ASP A 64 -7.74 -11.17 18.39
N LEU A 65 -7.15 -10.26 17.62
CA LEU A 65 -7.65 -9.83 16.32
C LEU A 65 -6.81 -10.45 15.21
N GLN A 66 -7.45 -10.74 14.08
CA GLN A 66 -6.76 -11.16 12.88
C GLN A 66 -6.74 -9.99 11.88
N LEU A 67 -5.56 -9.65 11.36
CA LEU A 67 -5.38 -8.73 10.26
C LEU A 67 -5.37 -9.50 8.95
N VAL A 68 -6.29 -9.12 8.07
CA VAL A 68 -6.37 -9.60 6.70
C VAL A 68 -6.11 -8.41 5.79
N LEU A 69 -5.14 -8.54 4.89
CA LEU A 69 -4.87 -7.55 3.87
C LEU A 69 -5.69 -7.87 2.63
N GLN A 70 -6.83 -7.20 2.48
CA GLN A 70 -7.74 -7.34 1.36
C GLN A 70 -8.13 -5.99 0.79
N PRO A 71 -8.02 -5.80 -0.53
CA PRO A 71 -8.42 -4.55 -1.16
C PRO A 71 -9.89 -4.21 -0.89
N SER A 72 -10.14 -3.06 -0.25
CA SER A 72 -11.50 -2.56 -0.11
C SER A 72 -12.07 -2.17 -1.48
N LEU A 73 -13.38 -2.28 -1.68
CA LEU A 73 -14.04 -1.92 -2.95
C LEU A 73 -14.07 -0.39 -3.22
N HIS A 74 -13.47 0.42 -2.35
CA HIS A 74 -13.46 1.87 -2.46
C HIS A 74 -12.33 2.35 -3.37
N LYS A 75 -12.65 2.44 -4.66
CA LYS A 75 -11.75 2.83 -5.77
C LYS A 75 -10.94 4.10 -5.52
N ASP A 76 -11.58 5.13 -4.97
CA ASP A 76 -10.96 6.45 -4.80
C ASP A 76 -9.81 6.42 -3.77
N ALA A 77 -9.95 5.60 -2.72
CA ALA A 77 -8.93 5.51 -1.67
C ALA A 77 -7.74 4.62 -2.07
N GLN A 78 -7.93 3.68 -3.00
CA GLN A 78 -6.86 2.79 -3.47
C GLN A 78 -5.77 3.54 -4.27
N SER A 79 -6.15 4.62 -4.95
CA SER A 79 -5.22 5.39 -5.81
C SER A 79 -4.17 6.13 -4.98
N ASP A 80 -4.63 6.86 -3.96
CA ASP A 80 -3.76 7.62 -3.05
C ASP A 80 -2.87 6.69 -2.23
N GLU A 81 -3.43 5.55 -1.80
CA GLU A 81 -2.67 4.55 -1.06
C GLU A 81 -1.63 3.83 -1.91
N LEU A 82 -1.89 3.62 -3.21
CA LEU A 82 -0.90 3.06 -4.13
C LEU A 82 0.27 4.01 -4.31
N LEU A 83 0.00 5.30 -4.51
CA LEU A 83 1.06 6.32 -4.56
C LEU A 83 1.82 6.38 -3.24
N TYR A 84 1.13 6.36 -2.11
CA TYR A 84 1.77 6.34 -0.79
C TYR A 84 2.68 5.12 -0.59
N ALA A 85 2.21 3.92 -0.92
CA ALA A 85 2.97 2.68 -0.80
C ALA A 85 4.19 2.66 -1.74
N ILE A 86 4.04 3.20 -2.96
CA ILE A 86 5.15 3.38 -3.89
C ILE A 86 6.16 4.36 -3.32
N HIS A 87 5.73 5.52 -2.84
CA HIS A 87 6.60 6.54 -2.26
C HIS A 87 7.43 5.99 -1.10
N HIS A 88 6.85 5.17 -0.22
CA HIS A 88 7.54 4.61 0.95
C HIS A 88 8.26 3.28 0.69
N GLY A 89 8.12 2.70 -0.50
CA GLY A 89 8.81 1.44 -0.85
C GLY A 89 8.17 0.19 -0.25
N TYR A 90 6.88 0.24 0.09
CA TYR A 90 6.15 -0.89 0.66
C TYR A 90 5.75 -1.89 -0.42
N THR A 91 6.71 -2.71 -0.86
CA THR A 91 6.55 -3.64 -1.99
C THR A 91 5.33 -4.56 -1.85
N GLU A 92 5.05 -5.07 -0.65
CA GLU A 92 3.91 -5.97 -0.44
C GLU A 92 2.57 -5.23 -0.54
N ALA A 93 2.49 -4.02 0.01
CA ALA A 93 1.34 -3.15 -0.15
C ALA A 93 1.08 -2.80 -1.62
N VAL A 94 2.13 -2.44 -2.36
CA VAL A 94 2.06 -2.20 -3.81
C VAL A 94 1.56 -3.45 -4.53
N ARG A 95 2.13 -4.62 -4.25
CA ARG A 95 1.71 -5.89 -4.88
C ARG A 95 0.22 -6.17 -4.67
N LEU A 96 -0.28 -5.99 -3.44
CA LEU A 96 -1.68 -6.21 -3.11
C LEU A 96 -2.62 -5.18 -3.77
N LEU A 97 -2.25 -3.91 -3.78
CA LEU A 97 -3.02 -2.86 -4.46
C LEU A 97 -3.04 -3.06 -5.98
N LEU A 98 -1.91 -3.48 -6.57
CA LEU A 98 -1.86 -3.83 -7.99
C LEU A 98 -2.74 -5.04 -8.31
N ALA A 99 -2.74 -6.08 -7.46
CA ALA A 99 -3.63 -7.23 -7.61
C ALA A 99 -5.13 -6.86 -7.51
N ALA A 100 -5.44 -5.74 -6.86
CA ALA A 100 -6.78 -5.16 -6.79
C ALA A 100 -7.20 -4.35 -8.02
N ASP A 101 -6.35 -4.29 -9.05
CA ASP A 101 -6.54 -3.45 -10.22
C ASP A 101 -6.47 -1.93 -9.93
N ALA A 102 -5.84 -1.52 -8.82
CA ALA A 102 -5.74 -0.11 -8.45
C ALA A 102 -4.96 0.72 -9.50
N PHE A 103 -3.99 0.12 -10.19
CA PHE A 103 -3.19 0.83 -11.20
C PHE A 103 -4.00 1.26 -12.43
N ASN A 104 -4.96 0.45 -12.87
CA ASN A 104 -5.81 0.78 -14.01
C ASN A 104 -6.86 1.84 -13.67
N GLN A 105 -7.11 2.06 -12.38
CA GLN A 105 -7.97 3.14 -11.89
C GLN A 105 -7.26 4.48 -11.83
N LEU A 106 -5.92 4.50 -11.89
CA LEU A 106 -5.14 5.72 -11.87
C LEU A 106 -5.33 6.54 -13.16
N THR A 107 -5.49 7.85 -12.99
CA THR A 107 -5.37 8.80 -14.10
C THR A 107 -3.99 8.74 -14.73
N THR A 108 -3.85 9.24 -15.95
CA THR A 108 -2.55 9.33 -16.62
C THR A 108 -1.53 10.05 -15.75
N LEU A 109 -1.92 11.17 -15.11
CA LEU A 109 -1.06 11.95 -14.23
C LEU A 109 -0.58 11.15 -13.00
N GLN A 110 -1.48 10.40 -12.34
CA GLN A 110 -1.10 9.58 -11.19
C GLN A 110 -0.19 8.41 -11.60
N ARG A 111 -0.38 7.84 -12.79
CA ARG A 111 0.56 6.83 -13.32
C ARG A 111 1.95 7.41 -13.53
N CYS A 112 2.07 8.65 -14.02
CA CYS A 112 3.35 9.37 -14.10
C CYS A 112 4.02 9.47 -12.74
N GLU A 113 3.24 9.91 -11.75
CA GLU A 113 3.72 10.15 -10.40
C GLU A 113 4.22 8.86 -9.76
N ALA A 114 3.49 7.75 -9.92
CA ALA A 114 3.91 6.42 -9.49
C ALA A 114 5.30 6.05 -10.03
N PHE A 115 5.57 6.25 -11.33
CA PHE A 115 6.88 5.97 -11.91
C PHE A 115 7.98 6.91 -11.40
N VAL A 116 7.66 8.19 -11.23
CA VAL A 116 8.64 9.17 -10.71
C VAL A 116 8.97 8.85 -9.25
N GLN A 117 7.99 8.60 -8.39
CA GLN A 117 8.19 8.26 -6.99
C GLN A 117 8.95 6.93 -6.80
N ALA A 118 8.71 5.94 -7.66
CA ALA A 118 9.48 4.69 -7.65
C ALA A 118 10.96 4.92 -8.00
N ALA A 119 11.27 5.94 -8.80
CA ALA A 119 12.62 6.27 -9.28
C ALA A 119 13.34 7.39 -8.49
N ASP A 120 12.63 8.16 -7.66
CA ASP A 120 13.18 9.33 -6.96
C ASP A 120 13.81 9.00 -5.59
N HIS A 121 13.88 7.73 -5.19
CA HIS A 121 14.59 7.28 -3.99
C HIS A 121 15.77 6.36 -4.37
N ASP A 122 16.67 6.09 -3.43
CA ASP A 122 17.83 5.23 -3.65
C ASP A 122 17.41 3.85 -4.19
N VAL A 123 18.20 3.30 -5.11
CA VAL A 123 17.91 2.03 -5.78
C VAL A 123 18.14 0.89 -4.79
N ASP A 124 17.11 0.56 -4.02
CA ASP A 124 17.05 -0.65 -3.21
C ASP A 124 16.28 -1.79 -3.93
N ALA A 125 16.37 -3.01 -3.40
CA ALA A 125 15.69 -4.17 -3.99
C ALA A 125 14.16 -3.98 -4.05
N ASN A 126 13.59 -3.24 -3.09
CA ASN A 126 12.16 -2.97 -3.02
C ASN A 126 11.70 -2.03 -4.14
N ARG A 127 12.47 -0.98 -4.46
CA ARG A 127 12.20 -0.04 -5.56
C ARG A 127 12.32 -0.72 -6.92
N VAL A 128 13.35 -1.53 -7.12
CA VAL A 128 13.51 -2.29 -8.38
C VAL A 128 12.31 -3.21 -8.59
N GLU A 129 11.84 -3.90 -7.55
CA GLU A 129 10.66 -4.75 -7.64
C GLU A 129 9.38 -3.93 -7.88
N ILE A 130 9.21 -2.78 -7.20
CA ILE A 130 8.08 -1.88 -7.46
C ILE A 130 8.06 -1.41 -8.92
N MET A 131 9.19 -0.98 -9.48
CA MET A 131 9.27 -0.57 -10.89
C MET A 131 8.92 -1.72 -11.83
N ARG A 132 9.37 -2.94 -11.55
CA ARG A 132 9.01 -4.15 -12.33
C ARG A 132 7.52 -4.45 -12.25
N LEU A 133 6.93 -4.34 -11.06
CA LEU A 133 5.51 -4.54 -10.84
C LEU A 133 4.68 -3.49 -11.60
N LEU A 134 5.01 -2.20 -11.50
CA LEU A 134 4.32 -1.15 -12.24
C LEU A 134 4.42 -1.36 -13.75
N HIS A 135 5.60 -1.75 -14.24
CA HIS A 135 5.79 -2.05 -15.66
C HIS A 135 4.91 -3.24 -16.09
N ARG A 136 4.84 -4.31 -15.31
CA ARG A 136 3.98 -5.46 -15.62
C ARG A 136 2.51 -5.07 -15.76
N TYR A 137 1.97 -4.30 -14.81
CA TYR A 137 0.57 -3.89 -14.82
C TYR A 137 0.25 -2.82 -15.87
N ALA A 138 1.24 -1.99 -16.26
CA ALA A 138 1.07 -1.03 -17.35
C ALA A 138 0.87 -1.67 -18.73
N HIS A 139 1.32 -2.92 -18.93
CA HIS A 139 1.17 -3.65 -20.21
C HIS A 139 -0.07 -4.54 -20.26
N THR A 140 -0.77 -4.73 -19.14
CA THR A 140 -1.97 -5.59 -19.06
C THR A 140 -3.27 -4.83 -19.32
N GLY A 141 -3.27 -3.50 -19.25
CA GLY A 141 -4.41 -2.70 -19.68
C GLY A 141 -4.44 -2.60 -21.20
N ASP A 142 -5.60 -2.84 -21.81
CA ASP A 142 -5.91 -2.67 -23.25
C ASP A 142 -5.94 -1.17 -23.65
N VAL A 143 -4.92 -0.45 -23.20
CA VAL A 143 -4.65 0.93 -23.53
C VAL A 143 -3.26 0.88 -24.12
N ASN A 144 -3.22 0.91 -25.45
CA ASN A 144 -2.09 1.33 -26.29
C ASN A 144 -1.05 2.06 -25.42
N PRO A 145 0.21 1.60 -25.31
CA PRO A 145 1.21 2.17 -24.40
C PRO A 145 1.02 3.67 -24.43
N PRO A 146 0.60 4.31 -23.33
CA PRO A 146 0.17 5.68 -23.40
C PRO A 146 1.30 6.42 -24.08
N ALA A 147 0.97 7.37 -24.96
CA ALA A 147 1.90 8.27 -25.66
C ALA A 147 2.78 9.12 -24.69
N TYR A 148 2.92 8.65 -23.46
CA TYR A 148 3.70 9.05 -22.32
C TYR A 148 5.22 8.95 -22.52
N LEU A 149 5.70 8.22 -23.53
CA LEU A 149 7.09 8.36 -23.99
C LEU A 149 7.29 9.60 -24.88
N ASP A 150 6.25 10.10 -25.54
CA ASP A 150 6.39 11.13 -26.58
C ASP A 150 6.01 12.55 -26.11
N GLY A 151 5.04 12.70 -25.21
CA GLY A 151 4.44 14.02 -24.93
C GLY A 151 5.16 14.92 -23.91
N LEU A 152 5.96 14.35 -23.00
CA LEU A 152 6.71 15.10 -21.99
C LEU A 152 8.10 14.52 -21.89
N ASN A 153 8.99 14.85 -22.84
CA ASN A 153 10.41 14.50 -22.82
C ASN A 153 10.64 13.13 -22.16
N GLY A 154 10.37 12.01 -22.85
CA GLY A 154 10.43 10.59 -22.40
C GLY A 154 11.72 10.15 -21.69
N LYS A 155 12.08 10.91 -20.65
CA LYS A 155 13.34 11.08 -19.98
C LYS A 155 13.07 11.24 -18.47
N VAL A 156 11.91 11.70 -18.02
CA VAL A 156 11.78 12.12 -16.61
C VAL A 156 11.95 10.98 -15.59
N PRO A 157 11.42 9.76 -15.79
CA PRO A 157 11.72 8.65 -14.85
C PRO A 157 13.04 7.94 -15.19
N LEU A 158 13.29 7.67 -16.48
CA LEU A 158 14.44 6.87 -16.94
C LEU A 158 15.77 7.64 -16.92
N VAL A 159 15.79 8.94 -17.24
CA VAL A 159 16.99 9.79 -17.11
C VAL A 159 17.28 10.11 -15.66
N ARG A 160 16.26 10.25 -14.80
CA ARG A 160 16.46 10.49 -13.36
C ARG A 160 16.99 9.24 -12.65
N ALA A 161 16.51 8.06 -13.03
CA ALA A 161 17.10 6.77 -12.62
C ALA A 161 18.52 6.57 -13.17
N ALA A 162 18.77 6.89 -14.46
CA ALA A 162 20.09 6.76 -15.08
C ALA A 162 21.14 7.74 -14.51
N GLN A 163 20.73 8.93 -14.08
CA GLN A 163 21.62 9.93 -13.47
C GLN A 163 22.08 9.53 -12.06
N ARG A 164 21.35 8.66 -11.34
CA ARG A 164 21.72 8.21 -9.99
C ARG A 164 22.44 6.86 -9.94
N GLY A 165 22.31 6.03 -10.99
CA GLY A 165 22.99 4.74 -11.10
C GLY A 165 24.46 4.80 -11.57
N GLN A 166 25.06 5.98 -11.67
CA GLN A 166 26.48 6.16 -11.97
C GLN A 166 27.24 6.66 -10.73
N HIS A 167 27.50 5.77 -9.79
CA HIS A 167 28.58 5.92 -8.80
C HIS A 167 29.17 4.56 -8.47
#